data_AF-A0A6I4YIB6-F1
#
_entry.id   AF-A0A6I4YIB6-F1
#
_cell.length_a   1.000
_cell.length_b   1.000
_cell.length_c   1.000
_cell.angle_alpha   90.00
_cell.angle_beta   90.00
_cell.angle_gamma   90.00
#
_symmetry.space_group_name_H-M   'P 1'
#
loop_
_entity.id
_entity.type
_entity.pdbx_description
1 polymer ?
#
loop_
_entity_poly.entity_id
_entity_poly.type
_entity_poly.pdbx_seq_one_letter_code
_entity_poly.pdbx_strand_id
1 'polypeptide(L)'
;MDVDDRALRAVFQGIVDACDELPAIAARVEAETLGHLILGAQANIYNTTPGAYERTEDYLRSLDAKARATRTGIRVTISSDSPYASLIEYGRDGVDPAQLQAQAEAQADPSQPFTVGRSGQAWWLPGPVITGAQVFAARRMEELFSKQLQLALRRRR
;
A
#
# COMPACT_ATOMS: atom_id res chain seq x y z
N MET A 1 32.28 0.07 29.32
CA MET A 1 31.89 -0.72 28.13
C MET A 1 32.44 0.07 26.96
N ASP A 2 33.56 -0.37 26.38
CA ASP A 2 34.20 0.35 25.29
C ASP A 2 33.45 0.01 23.99
N VAL A 3 32.91 1.03 23.32
CA VAL A 3 32.23 0.85 22.04
C VAL A 3 33.32 0.85 20.96
N ASP A 4 33.37 -0.21 20.15
CA ASP A 4 34.29 -0.25 19.01
C ASP A 4 33.85 0.76 17.94
N ASP A 5 34.53 1.91 17.89
CA ASP A 5 34.33 2.97 16.91
C ASP A 5 34.35 2.47 15.47
N ARG A 6 35.15 1.44 15.16
CA ARG A 6 35.22 0.88 13.82
C ARG A 6 33.95 0.11 13.48
N ALA A 7 33.45 -0.70 14.41
CA ALA A 7 32.18 -1.41 14.26
C ALA A 7 31.01 -0.43 14.11
N LEU A 8 30.99 0.63 14.92
CA LEU A 8 29.94 1.65 14.87
C LEU A 8 29.92 2.39 13.52
N ARG A 9 31.09 2.82 13.02
CA ARG A 9 31.19 3.44 11.68
C ARG A 9 30.73 2.52 10.56
N ALA A 10 31.06 1.22 10.66
CA ALA A 10 30.65 0.24 9.67
C ALA A 10 29.11 0.09 9.63
N VAL A 11 28.45 0.08 10.80
CA VAL A 11 26.99 0.05 10.89
C VAL A 11 26.36 1.31 10.30
N PHE A 12 26.85 2.50 10.66
CA PHE A 12 26.33 3.75 10.11
C PHE A 12 26.45 3.81 8.59
N GLN A 13 27.60 3.43 8.05
CA GLN A 13 27.77 3.38 6.60
C GLN A 13 26.80 2.39 5.95
N GLY A 14 26.54 1.23 6.56
CA GLY A 14 25.55 0.28 6.06
C GLY A 14 24.12 0.86 6.01
N ILE A 15 23.76 1.71 6.98
CA ILE A 15 22.48 2.42 6.96
C ILE A 15 22.44 3.44 5.81
N VAL A 16 23.54 4.18 5.59
CA VAL A 16 23.64 5.12 4.46
C VAL A 16 23.50 4.38 3.13
N ASP A 17 24.22 3.27 2.95
CA ASP A 17 24.14 2.46 1.72
C ASP A 17 22.70 1.94 1.50
N ALA A 18 21.99 1.55 2.57
CA ALA A 18 20.58 1.15 2.46
C ALA A 18 19.65 2.32 2.09
N CYS A 19 19.98 3.55 2.49
CA CYS A 19 19.25 4.75 2.06
C CYS A 19 19.47 5.06 0.57
N ASP A 20 20.61 4.69 -0.01
CA ASP A 20 20.86 4.87 -1.44
C ASP A 20 19.93 4.01 -2.32
N GLU A 21 19.36 2.93 -1.75
CA GLU A 21 18.39 2.06 -2.42
C GLU A 21 16.94 2.60 -2.39
N LEU A 22 16.66 3.68 -1.65
CA LEU A 22 15.30 4.22 -1.52
C LEU A 22 14.62 4.57 -2.86
N PRO A 23 15.31 5.12 -3.88
CA PRO A 23 14.70 5.35 -5.20
C PRO A 23 14.22 4.05 -5.87
N ALA A 24 15.01 2.97 -5.79
CA ALA A 24 14.64 1.67 -6.36
C ALA A 24 13.48 1.03 -5.58
N ILE A 25 13.49 1.15 -4.24
CA ILE A 25 12.37 0.72 -3.39
C ILE A 25 11.10 1.50 -3.76
N ALA A 26 11.19 2.82 -3.91
CA ALA A 26 10.04 3.66 -4.25
C ALA A 26 9.41 3.24 -5.59
N ALA A 27 10.22 3.10 -6.64
CA ALA A 27 9.73 2.66 -7.96
C ALA A 27 9.06 1.28 -7.89
N ARG A 28 9.62 0.35 -7.10
CA ARG A 28 9.02 -0.98 -6.90
C ARG A 28 7.70 -0.91 -6.16
N VAL A 29 7.64 -0.16 -5.06
CA VAL A 29 6.43 0.00 -4.25
C VAL A 29 5.33 0.66 -5.07
N GLU A 30 5.66 1.66 -5.89
CA GLU A 30 4.70 2.29 -6.81
C GLU A 30 3.99 1.26 -7.69
N ALA A 31 4.77 0.48 -8.44
CA ALA A 31 4.23 -0.51 -9.36
C ALA A 31 3.42 -1.61 -8.66
N GLU A 32 3.94 -2.11 -7.53
CA GLU A 32 3.25 -3.15 -6.76
C GLU A 32 1.96 -2.60 -6.10
N THR A 33 1.95 -1.33 -5.67
CA THR A 33 0.77 -0.68 -5.08
C THR A 33 -0.31 -0.45 -6.13
N LEU A 34 0.06 -0.04 -7.35
CA LEU A 34 -0.88 0.07 -8.46
C LEU A 34 -1.51 -1.30 -8.79
N GLY A 35 -0.70 -2.36 -8.81
CA GLY A 35 -1.20 -3.73 -8.93
C GLY A 35 -2.20 -4.09 -7.82
N HIS A 36 -1.90 -3.71 -6.57
CA HIS A 36 -2.79 -3.95 -5.44
C HIS A 36 -4.12 -3.17 -5.53
N LEU A 37 -4.10 -1.94 -6.04
CA LEU A 37 -5.32 -1.17 -6.33
C LEU A 37 -6.22 -1.90 -7.33
N ILE A 38 -5.63 -2.41 -8.43
CA ILE A 38 -6.35 -3.17 -9.46
C ILE A 38 -6.99 -4.42 -8.85
N LEU A 39 -6.23 -5.18 -8.06
CA LEU A 39 -6.75 -6.36 -7.36
C LEU A 39 -7.86 -6.00 -6.37
N GLY A 40 -7.72 -4.89 -5.64
CA GLY A 40 -8.73 -4.36 -4.73
C GLY A 40 -10.04 -4.03 -5.43
N ALA A 41 -9.96 -3.33 -6.56
CA ALA A 41 -11.13 -2.98 -7.36
C ALA A 41 -11.78 -4.23 -7.96
N GLN A 42 -10.99 -5.20 -8.42
CA GLN A 42 -11.52 -6.48 -8.88
C GLN A 42 -12.25 -7.22 -7.75
N ALA A 43 -11.64 -7.37 -6.58
CA ALA A 43 -12.19 -8.11 -5.45
C ALA A 43 -13.48 -7.48 -4.90
N ASN A 44 -13.57 -6.15 -4.85
CA ASN A 44 -14.71 -5.44 -4.26
C ASN A 44 -15.82 -5.07 -5.27
N ILE A 45 -15.54 -5.08 -6.58
CA ILE A 45 -16.46 -4.52 -7.60
C ILE A 45 -16.59 -5.44 -8.81
N TYR A 46 -15.49 -5.69 -9.53
CA TYR A 46 -15.58 -6.21 -10.91
C TYR A 46 -15.69 -7.74 -10.99
N ASN A 47 -15.07 -8.48 -10.06
CA ASN A 47 -15.14 -9.94 -9.99
C ASN A 47 -16.22 -10.44 -9.01
N THR A 48 -17.07 -9.56 -8.49
CA THR A 48 -18.19 -9.96 -7.63
C THR A 48 -19.41 -10.36 -8.46
N THR A 49 -20.43 -10.94 -7.84
CA THR A 49 -21.75 -11.10 -8.47
C THR A 49 -22.28 -9.76 -9.00
N PRO A 50 -22.70 -9.67 -10.27
CA PRO A 50 -23.35 -8.48 -10.82
C PRO A 50 -24.63 -8.10 -10.05
N GLY A 51 -25.04 -6.84 -10.10
CA GLY A 51 -26.26 -6.40 -9.42
C GLY A 51 -26.77 -5.04 -9.91
N ALA A 52 -27.01 -4.12 -8.99
CA ALA A 52 -27.89 -2.97 -9.23
C ALA A 52 -27.33 -1.88 -10.16
N TYR A 53 -26.05 -1.93 -10.53
CA TYR A 53 -25.38 -0.89 -11.31
C TYR A 53 -24.53 -1.47 -12.44
N GLU A 54 -24.40 -0.70 -13.51
CA GLU A 54 -23.51 -1.00 -14.63
C GLU A 54 -22.04 -0.81 -14.24
N ARG A 55 -21.18 -1.73 -14.67
CA ARG A 55 -19.73 -1.71 -14.40
C ARG A 55 -19.01 -1.05 -15.58
N THR A 56 -18.84 0.26 -15.53
CA THR A 56 -18.21 1.03 -16.62
C THR A 56 -16.68 0.97 -16.66
N GLU A 57 -16.05 0.34 -15.67
CA GLU A 57 -14.58 0.32 -15.45
C GLU A 57 -13.94 1.69 -15.19
N ASP A 58 -14.72 2.79 -15.08
CA ASP A 58 -14.15 4.12 -14.88
C ASP A 58 -13.40 4.21 -13.56
N TYR A 59 -13.91 3.60 -12.49
CA TYR A 59 -13.18 3.51 -11.23
C TYR A 59 -11.84 2.79 -11.39
N LEU A 60 -11.81 1.63 -12.06
CA LEU A 60 -10.56 0.91 -12.30
C LEU A 60 -9.51 1.77 -13.03
N ARG A 61 -9.95 2.52 -14.04
CA ARG A 61 -9.08 3.39 -14.85
C ARG A 61 -8.62 4.65 -14.13
N SER A 62 -9.36 5.07 -13.11
CA SER A 62 -9.03 6.24 -12.28
C SER A 62 -7.94 6.00 -11.24
N LEU A 63 -7.61 4.73 -10.94
CA LEU A 63 -6.72 4.38 -9.84
C LEU A 63 -5.27 4.69 -10.19
N ASP A 64 -4.59 5.36 -9.27
CA ASP A 64 -3.21 5.79 -9.46
C ASP A 64 -2.41 5.62 -8.16
N ALA A 65 -1.12 5.33 -8.32
CA ALA A 65 -0.14 5.27 -7.25
C ALA A 65 1.14 5.96 -7.71
N LYS A 66 1.65 6.89 -6.90
CA LYS A 66 2.91 7.60 -7.16
C LYS A 66 3.81 7.50 -5.95
N ALA A 67 5.04 7.05 -6.15
CA ALA A 67 6.05 7.02 -5.11
C ALA A 67 7.16 8.02 -5.40
N ARG A 68 7.62 8.71 -4.35
CA ARG A 68 8.76 9.61 -4.41
C ARG A 68 9.72 9.29 -3.28
N ALA A 69 10.96 9.00 -3.64
CA ALA A 69 12.05 8.91 -2.69
C ALA A 69 12.66 10.29 -2.41
N THR A 70 13.14 10.44 -1.19
CA THR A 70 14.07 11.47 -0.74
C THR A 70 15.32 10.76 -0.20
N ARG A 71 16.31 11.53 0.27
CA ARG A 71 17.51 10.95 0.87
C ARG A 71 17.24 10.04 2.07
N THR A 72 16.15 10.27 2.80
CA THR A 72 15.89 9.61 4.09
C THR A 72 14.48 9.04 4.23
N GLY A 73 13.73 8.96 3.14
CA GLY A 73 12.37 8.43 3.21
C GLY A 73 11.69 8.34 1.86
N ILE A 74 10.60 7.58 1.85
CA ILE A 74 9.73 7.39 0.70
C ILE A 74 8.34 7.91 1.05
N ARG A 75 7.71 8.61 0.12
CA ARG A 75 6.30 8.98 0.19
C ARG A 75 5.57 8.28 -0.95
N VAL A 76 4.48 7.60 -0.63
CA VAL A 76 3.56 7.03 -1.62
C VAL A 76 2.24 7.80 -1.53
N THR A 77 1.74 8.25 -2.67
CA THR A 77 0.43 8.87 -2.82
C THR A 77 -0.44 7.93 -3.62
N ILE A 78 -1.61 7.63 -3.10
CA ILE A 78 -2.59 6.72 -3.69
C ILE A 78 -3.86 7.53 -3.90
N SER A 79 -4.43 7.46 -5.09
CA SER A 79 -5.56 8.30 -5.47
C SER A 79 -6.48 7.65 -6.49
N SER A 80 -7.68 8.20 -6.58
CA SER A 80 -8.62 8.00 -7.68
C SER A 80 -9.20 9.37 -8.06
N ASP A 81 -9.34 9.64 -9.35
CA ASP A 81 -10.03 10.83 -9.87
C ASP A 81 -11.52 10.58 -10.17
N SER A 82 -12.02 9.37 -9.88
CA SER A 82 -13.43 9.05 -10.07
C SER A 82 -14.32 9.85 -9.11
N PRO A 83 -15.40 10.49 -9.60
CA PRO A 83 -16.28 11.31 -8.76
C PRO A 83 -17.03 10.50 -7.69
N TYR A 84 -17.05 9.17 -7.81
CA TYR A 84 -17.73 8.26 -6.88
C TYR A 84 -16.76 7.38 -6.08
N ALA A 85 -15.45 7.69 -6.09
CA ALA A 85 -14.44 6.94 -5.33
C ALA A 85 -14.78 6.85 -3.83
N SER A 86 -15.22 7.95 -3.21
CA SER A 86 -15.60 7.99 -1.80
C SER A 86 -16.79 7.08 -1.47
N LEU A 87 -17.77 6.98 -2.37
CA LEU A 87 -18.93 6.09 -2.21
C LEU A 87 -18.54 4.61 -2.28
N ILE A 88 -17.50 4.30 -3.06
CA ILE A 88 -16.92 2.95 -3.08
C ILE A 88 -16.17 2.70 -1.79
N GLU A 89 -15.22 3.57 -1.42
CA GLU A 89 -14.35 3.35 -0.25
C GLU A 89 -15.14 3.23 1.05
N TYR A 90 -16.08 4.14 1.28
CA TYR A 90 -16.77 4.29 2.57
C TYR A 90 -18.19 3.71 2.57
N GLY A 91 -18.67 3.24 1.42
CA GLY A 91 -20.05 2.79 1.26
C GLY A 91 -21.05 3.95 1.29
N ARG A 92 -22.34 3.62 1.16
CA ARG A 92 -23.43 4.61 1.11
C ARG A 92 -23.63 5.32 2.45
N ASP A 93 -23.47 4.58 3.55
CA ASP A 93 -23.73 5.09 4.89
C ASP A 93 -22.52 5.82 5.50
N GLY A 94 -21.39 5.85 4.78
CA GLY A 94 -20.21 6.62 5.16
C GLY A 94 -19.49 6.04 6.38
N VAL A 95 -18.95 4.82 6.24
CA VAL A 95 -18.12 4.22 7.29
C VAL A 95 -16.90 5.10 7.56
N ASP A 96 -16.58 5.27 8.84
CA ASP A 96 -15.46 6.09 9.29
C ASP A 96 -14.14 5.63 8.65
N PRO A 97 -13.41 6.51 7.93
CA PRO A 97 -12.12 6.19 7.37
C PRO A 97 -11.12 5.63 8.39
N ALA A 98 -11.13 6.13 9.63
CA ALA A 98 -10.24 5.64 10.67
C ALA A 98 -10.54 4.19 11.07
N GLN A 99 -11.82 3.81 11.07
CA GLN A 99 -12.24 2.44 11.34
C GLN A 99 -11.79 1.48 10.22
N LEU A 100 -11.96 1.88 8.95
CA LEU A 100 -11.51 1.06 7.81
C LEU A 100 -9.99 0.91 7.79
N GLN A 101 -9.26 1.99 8.09
CA GLN A 101 -7.80 1.94 8.20
C GLN A 101 -7.37 0.95 9.29
N ALA A 102 -7.96 1.03 10.48
CA ALA A 102 -7.63 0.12 11.58
C ALA A 102 -7.95 -1.35 11.23
N GLN A 103 -9.05 -1.61 10.53
CA GLN A 103 -9.40 -2.97 10.06
C GLN A 103 -8.43 -3.49 9.00
N ALA A 104 -8.04 -2.64 8.04
CA ALA A 104 -7.06 -3.00 7.02
C ALA A 104 -5.69 -3.29 7.64
N GLU A 105 -5.26 -2.51 8.64
CA GLU A 105 -4.00 -2.73 9.37
C GLU A 105 -4.00 -4.01 10.21
N ALA A 106 -5.17 -4.45 10.68
CA ALA A 106 -5.36 -5.68 11.42
C ALA A 106 -5.39 -6.94 10.53
N GLN A 107 -5.42 -6.78 9.21
CA GLN A 107 -5.40 -7.90 8.27
C GLN A 107 -4.10 -8.70 8.39
N ALA A 108 -4.22 -10.03 8.53
CA ALA A 108 -3.07 -10.91 8.72
C ALA A 108 -2.10 -10.91 7.52
N ASP A 109 -2.64 -10.82 6.30
CA ASP A 109 -1.87 -10.76 5.07
C ASP A 109 -2.24 -9.49 4.27
N PRO A 110 -1.42 -8.42 4.35
CA PRO A 110 -1.68 -7.16 3.64
C PRO A 110 -1.44 -7.26 2.13
N SER A 111 -0.95 -8.40 1.59
CA SER A 111 -0.82 -8.62 0.15
C SER A 111 -2.14 -9.03 -0.52
N GLN A 112 -3.14 -9.41 0.27
CA GLN A 112 -4.48 -9.67 -0.22
C GLN A 112 -5.33 -8.39 -0.18
N PRO A 113 -6.19 -8.16 -1.19
CA PRO A 113 -7.18 -7.10 -1.14
C PRO A 113 -7.98 -7.05 0.17
N PHE A 114 -8.07 -5.87 0.78
CA PHE A 114 -8.98 -5.64 1.89
C PHE A 114 -10.42 -5.58 1.36
N THR A 115 -11.30 -6.39 1.93
CA THR A 115 -12.71 -6.47 1.54
C THR A 115 -13.60 -6.55 2.77
N VAL A 116 -14.78 -5.93 2.69
CA VAL A 116 -15.79 -5.92 3.77
C VAL A 116 -17.15 -6.38 3.26
N GLY A 117 -17.15 -7.12 2.14
CA GLY A 117 -18.34 -7.78 1.59
C GLY A 117 -19.10 -6.99 0.50
N ARG A 118 -18.57 -5.86 0.02
CA ARG A 118 -19.16 -5.16 -1.13
C ARG A 118 -19.26 -6.07 -2.35
N SER A 119 -20.36 -5.93 -3.08
CA SER A 119 -20.58 -6.58 -4.37
C SER A 119 -21.52 -5.75 -5.25
N GLY A 120 -21.83 -6.23 -6.45
CA GLY A 120 -22.88 -5.67 -7.30
C GLY A 120 -24.26 -5.69 -6.62
N GLN A 121 -24.52 -6.70 -5.79
CA GLN A 121 -25.76 -6.82 -5.02
C GLN A 121 -25.71 -6.01 -3.72
N ALA A 122 -24.60 -6.05 -2.99
CA ALA A 122 -24.38 -5.31 -1.75
C ALA A 122 -23.57 -4.02 -1.98
N TRP A 123 -24.02 -3.21 -2.93
CA TRP A 123 -23.30 -2.03 -3.42
C TRP A 123 -23.28 -0.87 -2.43
N TRP A 124 -24.12 -0.90 -1.41
CA TRP A 124 -24.14 0.09 -0.33
C TRP A 124 -23.00 -0.14 0.69
N LEU A 125 -22.41 -1.34 0.72
CA LEU A 125 -21.29 -1.64 1.60
C LEU A 125 -20.00 -0.98 1.11
N PRO A 126 -19.08 -0.65 2.03
CA PRO A 126 -17.75 -0.18 1.67
C PRO A 126 -16.98 -1.22 0.86
N GLY A 127 -16.19 -0.77 -0.10
CA GLY A 127 -15.27 -1.56 -0.91
C GLY A 127 -13.90 -0.90 -0.88
N PRO A 128 -13.17 -1.02 0.24
CA PRO A 128 -11.98 -0.22 0.51
C PRO A 128 -10.77 -0.64 -0.34
N VAL A 129 -10.60 -0.02 -1.50
CA VAL A 129 -9.50 -0.25 -2.44
C VAL A 129 -8.29 0.62 -2.11
N ILE A 130 -8.51 1.93 -1.93
CA ILE A 130 -7.47 2.90 -1.59
C ILE A 130 -6.92 2.59 -0.19
N THR A 131 -7.81 2.35 0.77
CA THR A 131 -7.43 2.06 2.16
C THR A 131 -6.59 0.77 2.25
N GLY A 132 -7.01 -0.29 1.56
CA GLY A 132 -6.22 -1.54 1.50
C GLY A 132 -4.85 -1.35 0.85
N ALA A 133 -4.79 -0.59 -0.25
CA ALA A 133 -3.52 -0.30 -0.91
C ALA A 133 -2.57 0.58 -0.08
N GLN A 134 -3.09 1.48 0.77
CA GLN A 134 -2.28 2.26 1.71
C GLN A 134 -1.55 1.36 2.71
N VAL A 135 -2.26 0.40 3.30
CA VAL A 135 -1.68 -0.58 4.23
C VAL A 135 -0.66 -1.47 3.52
N PHE A 136 -1.01 -1.97 2.33
CA PHE A 136 -0.08 -2.75 1.50
C PHE A 136 1.22 -1.97 1.24
N ALA A 137 1.13 -0.73 0.77
CA ALA A 137 2.28 0.10 0.44
C ALA A 137 3.18 0.33 1.67
N ALA A 138 2.58 0.64 2.82
CA ALA A 138 3.29 0.83 4.08
C ALA A 138 4.10 -0.42 4.48
N ARG A 139 3.45 -1.60 4.48
CA ARG A 139 4.08 -2.88 4.81
C ARG A 139 5.16 -3.26 3.82
N ARG A 140 4.93 -2.98 2.54
CA ARG A 140 5.88 -3.31 1.48
C ARG A 140 7.13 -2.44 1.53
N MET A 141 6.99 -1.15 1.84
CA MET A 141 8.13 -0.28 2.10
C MET A 141 8.97 -0.79 3.28
N GLU A 142 8.33 -1.13 4.39
CA GLU A 142 8.98 -1.68 5.59
C GLU A 142 9.76 -2.96 5.26
N GLU A 143 9.13 -3.90 4.55
CA GLU A 143 9.74 -5.17 4.16
C GLU A 143 10.98 -4.96 3.28
N LEU A 144 10.85 -4.17 2.21
CA LEU A 144 11.93 -3.94 1.25
C LEU A 144 13.11 -3.22 1.88
N PHE A 145 12.85 -2.18 2.68
CA PHE A 145 13.91 -1.46 3.38
C PHE A 145 14.60 -2.33 4.43
N SER A 146 13.83 -3.11 5.20
CA SER A 146 14.39 -4.05 6.19
C SER A 146 15.31 -5.09 5.54
N LYS A 147 14.95 -5.59 4.35
CA LYS A 147 15.82 -6.48 3.57
C LYS A 147 17.13 -5.81 3.18
N GLN A 148 17.10 -4.55 2.72
CA GLN A 148 18.33 -3.82 2.38
C GLN A 148 19.21 -3.58 3.61
N LEU A 149 18.60 -3.21 4.74
CA LEU A 149 19.33 -3.05 5.99
C LEU A 149 20.01 -4.36 6.43
N GLN A 150 19.30 -5.49 6.35
CA GLN A 150 19.88 -6.80 6.67
C GLN A 150 21.03 -7.18 5.73
N LEU A 151 20.92 -6.89 4.44
CA LEU A 151 21.98 -7.14 3.46
C LEU A 151 23.21 -6.27 3.75
N ALA A 152 23.01 -4.99 4.05
CA ALA A 152 24.09 -4.05 4.37
C ALA A 152 24.84 -4.46 5.66
N LEU A 153 24.12 -4.93 6.69
CA LEU A 153 24.70 -5.40 7.94
C LEU A 153 25.42 -6.75 7.81
N ARG A 154 24.95 -7.65 6.93
CA ARG A 154 25.58 -8.97 6.71
C ARG A 154 26.90 -8.89 5.94
N ARG A 155 27.01 -7.98 4.96
CA ARG A 155 28.23 -7.81 4.15
C ARG A 155 29.45 -7.29 4.95
N ARG A 156 29.21 -6.84 6.19
CA ARG A 156 30.21 -6.17 7.03
C ARG A 156 30.62 -6.99 8.26
N ARG A 157 30.11 -8.22 8.39
CA ARG A 157 30.59 -9.24 9.32
C ARG A 157 31.63 -10.10 8.62
#